data_AF-A0A8H4PBC9-F1
#
_entry.id   AF-A0A8H4PBC9-F1
#
_cell.length_a   1.000
_cell.length_b   1.000
_cell.length_c   1.000
_cell.angle_alpha   90.00
_cell.angle_beta   90.00
_cell.angle_gamma   90.00
#
_symmetry.space_group_name_H-M   'P 1'
#
loop_
_entity.id
_entity.type
_entity.pdbx_description
1 polymer ?
#
loop_
_entity_poly.entity_id
_entity_poly.type
_entity_poly.pdbx_seq_one_letter_code
_entity_poly.pdbx_strand_id
1 'polypeptide(L)'
;MSDFATRRRQNIEQNEILLNELKPIIPKIEPRNSRSKNGDKNNKRKASSPRAPTRQSKRIAEASTKPSYNDDQDDKSTPRKSAHRKNTKRGPLADPNPGSNDVTSKDVKSITDGWTSWESEADEPVRDATGVFNFESHPDFRPNKSPEEIIREGSFGGSYWRPLFSKRLGISVKDDWRELPTSWTDGLNVDQYLTSNTYDPEINKYGVACGQSIEEWEAAGWIAHEYDVRGWFQWYCRFWMGRRCPDDERQISRWKKCVGETGRWRRILLKKYVALGIRTVFADDGDDEDGVDVSPVVHQTCHHWAYEVRQDALERFWAEGK
;
A
#
# COMPACT_ATOMS: atom_id res chain seq x y z
N MET A 1 -24.01 19.11 -30.66
CA MET A 1 -22.66 19.10 -30.03
C MET A 1 -22.12 20.48 -29.61
N SER A 2 -22.94 21.56 -29.60
CA SER A 2 -22.49 22.93 -29.24
C SER A 2 -22.57 23.23 -27.73
N ASP A 3 -23.46 22.56 -26.99
CA ASP A 3 -23.81 22.97 -25.61
C ASP A 3 -22.73 22.65 -24.56
N PHE A 4 -21.93 21.60 -24.78
CA PHE A 4 -20.87 21.20 -23.84
C PHE A 4 -19.66 22.14 -23.88
N ALA A 5 -19.29 22.62 -25.07
CA ALA A 5 -18.17 23.55 -25.24
C ALA A 5 -18.48 24.92 -24.60
N THR A 6 -19.73 25.36 -24.67
CA THR A 6 -20.20 26.62 -24.07
C THR A 6 -20.19 26.54 -22.55
N ARG A 7 -20.72 25.46 -21.97
CA ARG A 7 -20.68 25.23 -20.51
C ARG A 7 -19.25 25.14 -19.97
N ARG A 8 -18.34 24.51 -20.72
CA ARG A 8 -16.93 24.44 -20.34
C ARG A 8 -16.28 25.83 -20.30
N ARG A 9 -16.57 26.70 -21.28
CA ARG A 9 -16.06 28.08 -21.30
C ARG A 9 -16.59 28.91 -20.13
N GLN A 10 -17.90 28.81 -19.84
CA GLN A 10 -18.51 29.51 -18.72
C GLN A 10 -17.91 29.10 -17.37
N ASN A 11 -17.64 27.80 -17.17
CA ASN A 11 -16.99 27.34 -15.95
C ASN A 11 -15.53 27.83 -15.81
N ILE A 12 -14.80 27.96 -16.92
CA ILE A 12 -13.43 28.49 -16.90
C ILE A 12 -13.46 29.97 -16.52
N GLU A 13 -14.37 30.74 -17.12
CA GLU A 13 -14.53 32.17 -16.86
C GLU A 13 -14.96 32.45 -15.41
N GLN A 14 -15.89 31.66 -14.86
CA GLN A 14 -16.28 31.74 -13.45
C GLN A 14 -15.11 31.42 -12.50
N ASN A 15 -14.29 30.43 -12.83
CA ASN A 15 -13.12 30.08 -12.02
C ASN A 15 -12.03 31.17 -12.06
N GLU A 16 -11.85 31.85 -13.18
CA GLU A 16 -10.91 32.97 -13.30
C GLU A 16 -11.38 34.19 -12.49
N ILE A 17 -12.69 34.46 -12.45
CA ILE A 17 -13.26 35.53 -11.61
C ILE A 17 -13.02 35.22 -10.12
N LEU A 18 -13.27 33.99 -9.68
CA LEU A 18 -13.05 33.56 -8.30
C LEU A 18 -11.56 33.65 -7.91
N LEU A 19 -10.64 33.32 -8.82
CA LEU A 19 -9.20 33.45 -8.59
C LEU A 19 -8.75 34.91 -8.46
N ASN A 20 -9.40 35.84 -9.17
CA ASN A 20 -9.10 37.27 -9.08
C ASN A 20 -9.70 37.93 -7.83
N GLU A 21 -10.80 37.40 -7.28
CA GLU A 21 -11.39 37.88 -6.01
C GLU A 21 -10.63 37.41 -4.75
N LEU A 22 -9.80 36.37 -4.88
CA LEU A 22 -8.98 35.86 -3.78
C LEU A 22 -7.83 36.82 -3.47
N LYS A 23 -7.96 37.59 -2.38
CA LYS A 23 -6.87 38.40 -1.83
C LYS A 23 -5.74 37.51 -1.29
N PRO A 24 -4.47 37.82 -1.54
CA PRO A 24 -3.35 37.07 -0.98
C PRO A 24 -3.30 37.24 0.55
N ILE A 25 -3.29 36.11 1.26
CA ILE A 25 -3.31 36.03 2.75
C ILE A 25 -1.93 36.36 3.37
N ILE A 26 -0.90 36.61 2.57
CA ILE A 26 0.48 36.82 3.06
C ILE A 26 0.99 38.19 2.61
N PRO A 27 1.28 39.13 3.54
CA PRO A 27 1.92 40.39 3.17
C PRO A 27 3.35 40.13 2.66
N LYS A 28 3.69 40.72 1.51
CA LYS A 28 5.04 40.73 0.95
C LYS A 28 6.00 41.41 1.92
N ILE A 29 6.96 40.67 2.45
CA ILE A 29 8.09 41.20 3.22
C ILE A 29 9.14 41.71 2.23
N GLU A 30 9.47 43.00 2.29
CA GLU A 30 10.59 43.57 1.53
C GLU A 30 11.94 43.09 2.09
N PRO A 31 12.95 42.84 1.23
CA PRO A 31 14.24 42.32 1.67
C PRO A 31 15.05 43.41 2.40
N ARG A 32 15.29 43.19 3.70
CA ARG A 32 16.23 43.98 4.49
C ARG A 32 17.67 43.65 4.10
N ASN A 33 18.39 44.69 3.73
CA ASN A 33 19.83 44.72 3.50
C ASN A 33 20.59 44.29 4.78
N SER A 34 21.37 43.20 4.72
CA SER A 34 22.31 42.85 5.79
C SER A 34 23.66 42.37 5.26
N ARG A 35 24.60 43.32 5.27
CA ARG A 35 26.00 43.26 5.70
C ARG A 35 26.73 41.90 5.63
N SER A 36 27.78 41.89 4.82
CA SER A 36 28.81 40.86 4.72
C SER A 36 29.38 40.42 6.07
N LYS A 37 29.52 39.10 6.27
CA LYS A 37 30.58 38.52 7.10
C LYS A 37 31.24 37.38 6.34
N ASN A 38 32.53 37.58 6.05
CA ASN A 38 33.46 36.54 5.67
C ASN A 38 33.60 35.54 6.84
N GLY A 39 33.62 34.25 6.51
CA GLY A 39 33.96 33.15 7.41
C GLY A 39 34.37 31.94 6.57
N ASP A 40 35.56 31.43 6.87
CA ASP A 40 36.39 30.59 6.02
C ASP A 40 35.93 29.14 5.78
N LYS A 41 36.63 28.55 4.80
CA LYS A 41 36.47 27.24 4.16
C LYS A 41 36.57 26.01 5.08
N ASN A 42 36.11 24.91 4.46
CA ASN A 42 36.52 23.50 4.62
C ASN A 42 35.87 22.64 5.72
N ASN A 43 34.94 21.77 5.28
CA ASN A 43 35.11 20.35 5.54
C ASN A 43 34.43 19.50 4.45
N LYS A 44 35.26 18.92 3.57
CA LYS A 44 34.89 17.74 2.77
C LYS A 44 34.58 16.61 3.74
N ARG A 45 33.33 16.13 3.80
CA ARG A 45 33.04 14.80 4.37
C ARG A 45 32.68 13.83 3.26
N LYS A 46 33.39 12.71 3.36
CA LYS A 46 33.53 11.58 2.44
C LYS A 46 32.19 10.83 2.40
N ALA A 47 31.72 10.49 1.20
CA ALA A 47 30.55 9.65 1.02
C ALA A 47 30.76 8.28 1.67
N SER A 48 29.98 7.97 2.71
CA SER A 48 29.83 6.62 3.24
C SER A 48 28.56 6.00 2.66
N SER A 49 28.65 4.71 2.31
CA SER A 49 27.64 3.86 1.67
C SER A 49 26.18 4.09 2.12
N PRO A 50 25.19 3.82 1.25
CA PRO A 50 23.78 4.01 1.58
C PRO A 50 23.38 3.12 2.78
N ARG A 51 22.96 3.78 3.85
CA ARG A 51 22.50 3.16 5.11
C ARG A 51 21.04 2.72 4.93
N ALA A 52 20.69 1.58 5.52
CA ALA A 52 19.32 1.05 5.45
C ALA A 52 18.32 1.98 6.17
N PRO A 53 17.09 2.13 5.66
CA PRO A 53 16.08 3.02 6.24
C PRO A 53 15.65 2.56 7.65
N THR A 54 15.69 3.47 8.62
CA THR A 54 15.48 3.19 10.05
C THR A 54 14.08 3.49 10.58
N ARG A 55 13.06 3.65 9.73
CA ARG A 55 11.68 3.70 10.24
C ARG A 55 11.24 2.29 10.66
N GLN A 56 11.58 1.96 11.89
CA GLN A 56 11.25 0.72 12.57
C GLN A 56 9.76 0.76 12.93
N SER A 57 9.00 -0.25 12.50
CA SER A 57 7.64 -0.47 13.01
C SER A 57 7.69 -0.76 14.53
N LYS A 58 6.55 -0.64 15.23
CA LYS A 58 6.38 -0.90 16.69
C LYS A 58 7.12 -2.15 17.21
N ARG A 59 7.44 -3.10 16.33
CA ARG A 59 8.23 -4.32 16.57
C ARG A 59 9.55 -4.11 17.33
N ILE A 60 10.27 -2.99 17.14
CA ILE A 60 11.60 -2.82 17.78
C ILE A 60 11.51 -2.13 19.14
N ALA A 61 10.43 -1.39 19.41
CA ALA A 61 10.20 -0.76 20.72
C ALA A 61 9.68 -1.75 21.78
N GLU A 62 8.98 -2.82 21.39
CA GLU A 62 8.24 -3.69 22.32
C GLU A 62 8.86 -5.09 22.52
N ALA A 63 10.04 -5.35 21.95
CA ALA A 63 10.73 -6.63 22.13
C ALA A 63 11.43 -6.74 23.49
N SER A 64 10.67 -6.74 24.60
CA SER A 64 11.05 -7.29 25.91
C SER A 64 9.88 -7.25 26.89
N THR A 65 9.18 -8.38 27.04
CA THR A 65 8.83 -9.06 28.31
C THR A 65 7.60 -9.97 28.14
N LYS A 66 7.78 -11.27 28.40
CA LYS A 66 6.68 -12.21 28.73
C LYS A 66 6.20 -11.93 30.17
N PRO A 67 4.91 -12.11 30.46
CA PRO A 67 4.50 -13.25 31.30
C PRO A 67 3.22 -13.93 30.77
N SER A 68 3.18 -15.27 30.66
CA SER A 68 2.71 -16.28 31.62
C SER A 68 1.18 -16.34 31.78
N TYR A 69 0.63 -17.54 31.58
CA TYR A 69 -0.79 -17.91 31.53
C TYR A 69 -1.26 -18.64 32.82
N ASN A 70 -2.59 -18.90 32.93
CA ASN A 70 -3.40 -19.61 33.94
C ASN A 70 -3.94 -18.79 35.14
N ASP A 71 -5.17 -18.95 35.66
CA ASP A 71 -6.30 -19.90 35.42
C ASP A 71 -7.64 -19.36 36.02
N ASP A 72 -8.74 -20.04 35.68
CA ASP A 72 -10.00 -20.31 36.42
C ASP A 72 -11.18 -19.29 36.61
N GLN A 73 -12.28 -19.65 35.92
CA GLN A 73 -13.65 -20.02 36.36
C GLN A 73 -14.67 -19.09 37.08
N ASP A 74 -15.94 -19.32 36.64
CA ASP A 74 -17.25 -19.23 37.33
C ASP A 74 -17.94 -17.86 37.55
N ASP A 75 -19.27 -17.64 37.48
CA ASP A 75 -20.49 -18.43 37.17
C ASP A 75 -21.69 -17.44 36.98
N LYS A 76 -22.75 -17.88 36.28
CA LYS A 76 -24.19 -17.48 36.28
C LYS A 76 -24.66 -16.03 36.53
N SER A 77 -25.56 -15.55 35.65
CA SER A 77 -27.04 -15.61 35.87
C SER A 77 -27.86 -14.76 34.85
N THR A 78 -28.93 -15.36 34.32
CA THR A 78 -30.08 -14.71 33.65
C THR A 78 -31.20 -14.47 34.72
N PRO A 79 -32.46 -14.03 34.44
CA PRO A 79 -33.14 -13.61 33.19
C PRO A 79 -34.11 -12.39 33.33
N ARG A 80 -34.69 -11.90 32.22
CA ARG A 80 -36.12 -11.46 32.22
C ARG A 80 -36.76 -11.37 30.83
N LYS A 81 -37.98 -11.94 30.77
CA LYS A 81 -39.03 -11.99 29.73
C LYS A 81 -39.58 -10.56 29.48
N SER A 82 -40.32 -10.14 28.46
CA SER A 82 -41.25 -10.74 27.47
C SER A 82 -41.72 -9.58 26.56
N ALA A 83 -42.14 -9.85 25.31
CA ALA A 83 -43.49 -9.47 24.83
C ALA A 83 -43.69 -9.85 23.36
N HIS A 84 -44.84 -10.47 23.12
CA HIS A 84 -45.34 -11.03 21.88
C HIS A 84 -46.15 -9.96 21.13
N ARG A 85 -46.03 -9.85 19.80
CA ARG A 85 -47.07 -9.19 18.98
C ARG A 85 -47.18 -9.88 17.61
N LYS A 86 -48.37 -10.44 17.35
CA LYS A 86 -48.79 -11.12 16.11
C LYS A 86 -49.47 -10.15 15.14
N ASN A 87 -49.32 -10.46 13.85
CA ASN A 87 -50.20 -10.28 12.66
C ASN A 87 -49.35 -9.85 11.45
N THR A 88 -49.52 -10.30 10.19
CA THR A 88 -50.56 -11.07 9.49
C THR A 88 -50.02 -11.49 8.12
N LYS A 89 -50.58 -12.56 7.54
CA LYS A 89 -50.30 -13.11 6.20
C LYS A 89 -50.50 -12.11 5.05
N ARG A 90 -49.57 -12.09 4.09
CA ARG A 90 -49.78 -11.99 2.63
C ARG A 90 -48.65 -12.76 1.92
N GLY A 91 -48.99 -13.59 0.94
CA GLY A 91 -48.05 -14.09 -0.08
C GLY A 91 -48.60 -13.76 -1.47
N PRO A 92 -47.97 -14.22 -2.56
CA PRO A 92 -46.56 -14.12 -2.90
C PRO A 92 -46.38 -13.18 -4.11
N LEU A 93 -45.32 -12.36 -4.12
CA LEU A 93 -44.84 -11.70 -5.34
C LEU A 93 -43.55 -12.41 -5.73
N ALA A 94 -43.59 -13.05 -6.89
CA ALA A 94 -42.44 -13.66 -7.52
C ALA A 94 -41.48 -12.56 -7.96
N ASP A 95 -40.30 -12.53 -7.36
CA ASP A 95 -39.14 -11.83 -7.91
C ASP A 95 -38.13 -12.86 -8.42
N PRO A 96 -37.44 -12.55 -9.52
CA PRO A 96 -36.67 -13.53 -10.27
C PRO A 96 -35.38 -13.87 -9.52
N ASN A 97 -35.16 -15.17 -9.38
CA ASN A 97 -33.93 -15.81 -8.93
C ASN A 97 -32.69 -15.15 -9.57
N PRO A 98 -31.78 -14.50 -8.80
CA PRO A 98 -30.44 -14.26 -9.30
C PRO A 98 -29.72 -15.61 -9.24
N GLY A 99 -29.43 -16.18 -10.41
CA GLY A 99 -28.86 -17.52 -10.55
C GLY A 99 -27.77 -17.79 -9.52
N SER A 100 -28.04 -18.74 -8.63
CA SER A 100 -27.02 -19.38 -7.82
C SER A 100 -26.06 -20.10 -8.77
N ASN A 101 -24.93 -19.46 -9.08
CA ASN A 101 -23.77 -20.21 -9.52
C ASN A 101 -23.30 -21.03 -8.31
N ASP A 102 -23.92 -22.19 -8.11
CA ASP A 102 -23.52 -23.17 -7.10
C ASP A 102 -22.22 -23.81 -7.60
N VAL A 103 -21.11 -23.11 -7.39
CA VAL A 103 -19.77 -23.60 -7.74
C VAL A 103 -19.48 -24.75 -6.80
N THR A 104 -19.39 -25.97 -7.36
CA THR A 104 -19.23 -27.16 -6.53
C THR A 104 -17.88 -27.14 -5.83
N SER A 105 -17.76 -27.80 -4.68
CA SER A 105 -16.49 -27.86 -3.93
C SER A 105 -15.32 -28.44 -4.75
N LYS A 106 -15.61 -29.27 -5.76
CA LYS A 106 -14.62 -29.79 -6.71
C LYS A 106 -14.11 -28.70 -7.65
N ASP A 107 -14.97 -27.79 -8.09
CA ASP A 107 -14.59 -26.65 -8.94
C ASP A 107 -13.77 -25.64 -8.14
N VAL A 108 -14.14 -25.36 -6.88
CA VAL A 108 -13.34 -24.49 -5.99
C VAL A 108 -11.93 -25.03 -5.82
N LYS A 109 -11.80 -26.34 -5.56
CA LYS A 109 -10.50 -26.98 -5.39
C LYS A 109 -9.70 -26.93 -6.70
N SER A 110 -10.31 -27.26 -7.84
CA SER A 110 -9.63 -27.18 -9.14
C SER A 110 -9.15 -25.77 -9.49
N ILE A 111 -9.93 -24.74 -9.17
CA ILE A 111 -9.56 -23.34 -9.38
C ILE A 111 -8.39 -22.95 -8.46
N THR A 112 -8.45 -23.35 -7.19
CA THR A 112 -7.42 -23.04 -6.20
C THR A 112 -6.11 -23.78 -6.49
N ASP A 113 -6.20 -25.06 -6.87
CA ASP A 113 -5.06 -25.88 -7.27
C ASP A 113 -4.39 -25.28 -8.51
N GLY A 114 -5.16 -24.77 -9.48
CA GLY A 114 -4.64 -24.07 -10.66
C GLY A 114 -3.82 -22.82 -10.33
N TRP A 115 -4.09 -22.14 -9.22
CA TRP A 115 -3.29 -20.97 -8.80
C TRP A 115 -1.97 -21.32 -8.13
N THR A 116 -1.86 -22.54 -7.59
CA THR A 116 -0.68 -23.00 -6.85
C THR A 116 0.16 -23.99 -7.65
N SER A 117 -0.37 -24.52 -8.76
CA SER A 117 0.34 -25.34 -9.73
C SER A 117 1.19 -24.49 -10.66
N TRP A 118 2.30 -23.95 -10.15
CA TRP A 118 3.34 -23.33 -10.96
C TRP A 118 4.71 -23.72 -10.44
N GLU A 119 5.69 -23.74 -11.33
CA GLU A 119 7.08 -24.00 -10.99
C GLU A 119 7.86 -22.69 -11.07
N SER A 120 8.97 -22.61 -10.34
CA SER A 120 9.86 -21.46 -10.40
C SER A 120 10.62 -21.49 -11.73
N GLU A 121 10.43 -20.46 -12.56
CA GLU A 121 11.08 -20.33 -13.87
C GLU A 121 12.28 -19.37 -13.84
N ALA A 122 12.49 -18.68 -12.73
CA ALA A 122 13.51 -17.65 -12.61
C ALA A 122 14.08 -17.57 -11.19
N ASP A 123 15.36 -17.20 -11.12
CA ASP A 123 16.06 -17.02 -9.84
C ASP A 123 15.51 -15.84 -9.03
N GLU A 124 15.80 -15.88 -7.72
CA GLU A 124 15.51 -14.79 -6.80
C GLU A 124 16.23 -13.49 -7.22
N PRO A 125 15.62 -12.32 -6.99
CA PRO A 125 16.20 -11.05 -7.42
C PRO A 125 17.45 -10.68 -6.62
N VAL A 126 18.41 -10.06 -7.28
CA VAL A 126 19.62 -9.55 -6.65
C VAL A 126 19.40 -8.11 -6.21
N ARG A 127 19.66 -7.84 -4.93
CA ARG A 127 19.68 -6.48 -4.39
C ARG A 127 21.01 -5.81 -4.68
N ASP A 128 20.98 -4.66 -5.35
CA ASP A 128 22.17 -3.86 -5.62
C ASP A 128 22.57 -2.95 -4.44
N ALA A 129 23.70 -2.25 -4.58
CA ALA A 129 24.19 -1.31 -3.57
C ALA A 129 23.24 -0.13 -3.32
N THR A 130 22.38 0.22 -4.29
CA THR A 130 21.34 1.24 -4.12
C THR A 130 20.10 0.69 -3.41
N GLY A 131 20.10 -0.62 -3.09
CA GLY A 131 19.06 -1.41 -2.46
C GLY A 131 17.82 -1.63 -3.33
N VAL A 132 17.98 -1.49 -4.64
CA VAL A 132 16.98 -1.85 -5.65
C VAL A 132 17.15 -3.33 -5.99
N PHE A 133 16.04 -4.02 -6.19
CA PHE A 133 16.01 -5.42 -6.61
C PHE A 133 15.97 -5.50 -8.14
N ASN A 134 16.82 -6.35 -8.69
CA ASN A 134 16.94 -6.56 -10.13
C ASN A 134 16.50 -7.99 -10.48
N PHE A 135 15.58 -8.10 -11.43
CA PHE A 135 15.11 -9.37 -11.97
C PHE A 135 15.69 -9.56 -13.37
N GLU A 136 16.42 -10.65 -13.61
CA GLU A 136 17.06 -10.91 -14.91
C GLU A 136 16.03 -10.95 -16.06
N SER A 137 14.93 -11.65 -15.85
CA SER A 137 13.82 -11.72 -16.82
C SER A 137 13.18 -10.36 -17.14
N HIS A 138 13.25 -9.36 -16.24
CA HIS A 138 12.53 -8.09 -16.35
C HIS A 138 13.38 -6.92 -15.81
N PRO A 139 14.41 -6.49 -16.54
CA PRO A 139 15.40 -5.51 -16.05
C PRO A 139 14.82 -4.11 -15.78
N ASP A 140 13.64 -3.81 -16.32
CA ASP A 140 12.92 -2.56 -16.09
C ASP A 140 12.05 -2.56 -14.83
N PHE A 141 11.82 -3.73 -14.24
CA PHE A 141 11.05 -3.87 -13.01
C PHE A 141 12.01 -3.82 -11.83
N ARG A 142 12.02 -2.67 -11.14
CA ARG A 142 13.04 -2.30 -10.16
C ARG A 142 12.43 -1.86 -8.82
N PRO A 143 11.65 -2.72 -8.14
CA PRO A 143 11.19 -2.42 -6.79
C PRO A 143 12.37 -2.34 -5.83
N ASN A 144 12.22 -1.63 -4.72
CA ASN A 144 13.26 -1.51 -3.70
C ASN A 144 12.84 -2.04 -2.32
N LYS A 145 11.72 -2.79 -2.32
CA LYS A 145 11.18 -3.54 -1.18
C LYS A 145 10.81 -4.96 -1.61
N SER A 146 11.20 -5.93 -0.79
CA SER A 146 10.81 -7.33 -0.94
C SER A 146 9.40 -7.57 -0.37
N PRO A 147 8.70 -8.62 -0.80
CA PRO A 147 7.45 -9.04 -0.17
C PRO A 147 7.58 -9.25 1.34
N GLU A 148 8.69 -9.86 1.79
CA GLU A 148 8.99 -10.04 3.21
C GLU A 148 9.08 -8.70 3.96
N GLU A 149 9.83 -7.72 3.43
CA GLU A 149 9.92 -6.40 4.02
C GLU A 149 8.53 -5.74 4.11
N ILE A 150 7.71 -5.83 3.05
CA ILE A 150 6.38 -5.23 2.99
C ILE A 150 5.44 -5.85 4.04
N ILE A 151 5.45 -7.17 4.19
CA ILE A 151 4.68 -7.92 5.19
C ILE A 151 5.11 -7.51 6.61
N ARG A 152 6.41 -7.55 6.90
CA ARG A 152 6.94 -7.26 8.24
C ARG A 152 6.81 -5.79 8.64
N GLU A 153 6.75 -4.90 7.65
CA GLU A 153 6.43 -3.48 7.84
C GLU A 153 4.91 -3.22 7.93
N GLY A 154 4.07 -4.27 7.98
CA GLY A 154 2.67 -4.16 8.37
C GLY A 154 1.71 -3.67 7.29
N SER A 155 2.07 -3.83 6.00
CA SER A 155 1.26 -3.36 4.88
C SER A 155 -0.21 -3.83 4.89
N PHE A 156 -1.09 -3.07 4.22
CA PHE A 156 -2.52 -3.36 4.05
C PHE A 156 -3.31 -3.54 5.35
N GLY A 157 -2.82 -2.91 6.42
CA GLY A 157 -3.45 -2.93 7.74
C GLY A 157 -3.70 -4.35 8.26
N GLY A 158 -2.80 -5.28 7.94
CA GLY A 158 -2.86 -6.65 8.43
C GLY A 158 -3.94 -7.55 7.82
N SER A 159 -4.69 -7.06 6.82
CA SER A 159 -5.93 -7.66 6.35
C SER A 159 -5.89 -8.22 4.93
N TYR A 160 -4.72 -8.20 4.27
CA TYR A 160 -4.60 -8.56 2.86
C TYR A 160 -5.00 -10.01 2.56
N TRP A 161 -4.68 -10.93 3.48
CA TRP A 161 -4.93 -12.36 3.36
C TRP A 161 -6.15 -12.84 4.16
N ARG A 162 -7.02 -11.93 4.61
CA ARG A 162 -8.29 -12.28 5.25
C ARG A 162 -9.14 -13.19 4.33
N PRO A 163 -10.09 -13.96 4.90
CA PRO A 163 -11.09 -14.66 4.10
C PRO A 163 -11.79 -13.68 3.14
N LEU A 164 -11.76 -14.02 1.84
CA LEU A 164 -12.27 -13.19 0.76
C LEU A 164 -13.33 -13.96 -0.01
N PHE A 165 -14.49 -13.35 -0.23
CA PHE A 165 -15.47 -13.87 -1.17
C PHE A 165 -15.35 -13.14 -2.51
N SER A 166 -14.94 -13.83 -3.56
CA SER A 166 -14.91 -13.27 -4.92
C SER A 166 -16.29 -13.36 -5.53
N LYS A 167 -16.90 -12.21 -5.84
CA LYS A 167 -18.22 -12.17 -6.49
C LYS A 167 -18.17 -12.71 -7.91
N ARG A 168 -17.06 -12.49 -8.61
CA ARG A 168 -16.89 -12.95 -9.99
C ARG A 168 -16.76 -14.46 -10.08
N LEU A 169 -16.01 -15.07 -9.16
CA LEU A 169 -15.80 -16.52 -9.14
C LEU A 169 -16.89 -17.26 -8.36
N GLY A 170 -17.62 -16.59 -7.46
CA GLY A 170 -18.62 -17.22 -6.60
C GLY A 170 -18.02 -18.10 -5.51
N ILE A 171 -16.73 -17.91 -5.16
CA ILE A 171 -16.00 -18.75 -4.21
C ILE A 171 -15.42 -17.93 -3.06
N SER A 172 -15.23 -18.59 -1.92
CA SER A 172 -14.50 -18.03 -0.77
C SER A 172 -13.07 -18.55 -0.75
N VAL A 173 -12.12 -17.63 -0.86
CA VAL A 173 -10.67 -17.87 -0.79
C VAL A 173 -10.21 -17.61 0.64
N LYS A 174 -9.52 -18.60 1.21
CA LYS A 174 -8.96 -18.57 2.56
C LYS A 174 -7.68 -19.38 2.61
N ASP A 175 -6.85 -19.12 3.62
CA ASP A 175 -5.59 -19.85 3.89
C ASP A 175 -4.55 -19.84 2.76
N ASP A 176 -4.74 -19.02 1.72
CA ASP A 176 -3.84 -18.92 0.57
C ASP A 176 -2.52 -18.21 0.90
N TRP A 177 -2.42 -17.53 2.04
CA TRP A 177 -1.15 -17.04 2.58
C TRP A 177 -0.16 -18.16 2.93
N ARG A 178 -0.61 -19.42 3.05
CA ARG A 178 0.25 -20.57 3.32
C ARG A 178 1.20 -20.90 2.16
N GLU A 179 0.97 -20.33 0.98
CA GLU A 179 1.90 -20.42 -0.14
C GLU A 179 3.18 -19.60 0.08
N LEU A 180 3.15 -18.64 1.01
CA LEU A 180 4.30 -17.79 1.29
C LEU A 180 5.42 -18.60 1.96
N PRO A 181 6.70 -18.33 1.66
CA PRO A 181 7.82 -18.98 2.31
C PRO A 181 7.73 -18.85 3.84
N THR A 182 8.02 -19.93 4.55
CA THR A 182 7.99 -19.94 6.02
C THR A 182 8.92 -18.88 6.61
N SER A 183 10.05 -18.57 5.96
CA SER A 183 10.97 -17.51 6.38
C SER A 183 10.30 -16.12 6.46
N TRP A 184 9.31 -15.84 5.62
CA TRP A 184 8.62 -14.54 5.62
C TRP A 184 7.66 -14.40 6.79
N THR A 185 7.07 -15.52 7.23
CA THR A 185 6.06 -15.58 8.29
C THR A 185 6.62 -16.01 9.64
N ASP A 186 7.86 -16.49 9.69
CA ASP A 186 8.51 -16.89 10.93
C ASP A 186 8.65 -15.71 11.90
N GLY A 187 8.22 -15.92 13.14
CA GLY A 187 8.16 -14.89 14.18
C GLY A 187 7.19 -13.74 13.90
N LEU A 188 6.24 -13.89 12.96
CA LEU A 188 5.19 -12.92 12.66
C LEU A 188 3.85 -13.37 13.28
N ASN A 189 3.11 -12.44 13.89
CA ASN A 189 1.72 -12.71 14.27
C ASN A 189 0.83 -12.69 13.00
N VAL A 190 0.59 -13.87 12.42
CA VAL A 190 -0.19 -14.03 11.18
C VAL A 190 -1.60 -13.44 11.30
N ASP A 191 -2.27 -13.65 12.43
CA ASP A 191 -3.63 -13.16 12.67
C ASP A 191 -3.72 -11.63 12.65
N GLN A 192 -2.67 -10.97 13.11
CA GLN A 192 -2.60 -9.51 13.12
C GLN A 192 -2.08 -8.94 11.81
N TYR A 193 -1.06 -9.55 11.19
CA TYR A 193 -0.32 -8.96 10.06
C TYR A 193 -0.75 -9.46 8.67
N LEU A 194 -1.49 -10.57 8.58
CA LEU A 194 -1.92 -11.14 7.30
C LEU A 194 -3.42 -11.37 7.23
N THR A 195 -4.01 -11.99 8.26
CA THR A 195 -5.37 -12.54 8.20
C THR A 195 -6.41 -11.76 9.03
N SER A 196 -6.07 -10.54 9.47
CA SER A 196 -7.02 -9.69 10.21
C SER A 196 -8.27 -9.44 9.37
N ASN A 197 -9.45 -9.65 9.94
CA ASN A 197 -10.71 -9.41 9.24
C ASN A 197 -10.94 -7.93 8.91
N THR A 198 -10.35 -7.03 9.70
CA THR A 198 -10.51 -5.58 9.58
C THR A 198 -9.17 -4.92 9.33
N TYR A 199 -9.17 -3.93 8.43
CA TYR A 199 -7.99 -3.12 8.15
C TYR A 199 -7.64 -2.28 9.38
N ASP A 200 -6.44 -2.46 9.91
CA ASP A 200 -5.90 -1.66 11.02
C ASP A 200 -4.77 -0.74 10.55
N PRO A 201 -5.00 0.58 10.46
CA PRO A 201 -3.98 1.55 10.06
C PRO A 201 -2.76 1.60 10.98
N GLU A 202 -2.87 1.24 12.26
CA GLU A 202 -1.77 1.34 13.21
C GLU A 202 -0.66 0.33 12.97
N ILE A 203 -0.98 -0.79 12.31
CA ILE A 203 -0.02 -1.84 11.97
C ILE A 203 0.86 -1.41 10.80
N ASN A 204 0.28 -0.62 9.88
CA ASN A 204 1.01 -0.11 8.72
C ASN A 204 2.25 0.65 9.18
N LYS A 205 3.35 0.49 8.43
CA LYS A 205 4.55 1.31 8.56
C LYS A 205 4.15 2.74 8.85
N TYR A 206 3.44 3.41 7.95
CA TYR A 206 3.13 4.85 8.06
C TYR A 206 1.89 5.21 8.89
N GLY A 207 1.30 4.26 9.62
CA GLY A 207 0.23 4.55 10.59
C GLY A 207 -1.08 5.07 9.98
N VAL A 208 -1.28 4.91 8.67
CA VAL A 208 -2.44 5.48 7.95
C VAL A 208 -3.09 4.46 7.03
N ALA A 209 -4.41 4.57 6.86
CA ALA A 209 -5.13 3.82 5.86
C ALA A 209 -4.87 4.37 4.47
N CYS A 210 -4.64 3.50 3.50
CA CYS A 210 -4.64 3.89 2.10
C CYS A 210 -4.99 2.72 1.17
N GLY A 211 -5.37 3.08 -0.05
CA GLY A 211 -5.71 2.13 -1.10
C GLY A 211 -7.20 1.83 -1.16
N GLN A 212 -7.56 1.09 -2.21
CA GLN A 212 -8.90 0.55 -2.40
C GLN A 212 -8.94 -0.88 -1.84
N SER A 213 -10.10 -1.30 -1.38
CA SER A 213 -10.40 -2.67 -0.94
C SER A 213 -10.30 -3.66 -2.11
N ILE A 214 -10.07 -4.94 -1.81
CA ILE A 214 -9.98 -5.98 -2.84
C ILE A 214 -11.30 -6.12 -3.62
N GLU A 215 -12.43 -5.87 -2.97
CA GLU A 215 -13.75 -5.84 -3.59
C GLU A 215 -13.89 -4.70 -4.62
N GLU A 216 -13.34 -3.52 -4.34
CA GLU A 216 -13.29 -2.41 -5.29
C GLU A 216 -12.36 -2.71 -6.46
N TRP A 217 -11.24 -3.39 -6.22
CA TRP A 217 -10.35 -3.84 -7.30
C TRP A 217 -11.02 -4.87 -8.20
N GLU A 218 -11.77 -5.80 -7.63
CA GLU A 218 -12.58 -6.77 -8.37
C GLU A 218 -13.64 -6.04 -9.22
N ALA A 219 -14.37 -5.10 -8.62
CA ALA A 219 -15.39 -4.30 -9.31
C ALA A 219 -14.81 -3.43 -10.44
N ALA A 220 -13.59 -2.91 -10.27
CA ALA A 220 -12.88 -2.14 -11.30
C ALA A 220 -12.25 -3.02 -12.40
N GLY A 221 -12.33 -4.35 -12.31
CA GLY A 221 -11.75 -5.28 -13.27
C GLY A 221 -10.22 -5.34 -13.20
N TRP A 222 -9.63 -4.98 -12.05
CA TRP A 222 -8.17 -4.93 -11.86
C TRP A 222 -7.57 -6.26 -11.39
N ILE A 223 -8.41 -7.25 -11.10
CA ILE A 223 -8.04 -8.59 -10.67
C ILE A 223 -8.05 -9.53 -11.87
N ALA A 224 -6.95 -10.24 -12.08
CA ALA A 224 -6.90 -11.34 -13.04
C ALA A 224 -7.16 -12.65 -12.29
N HIS A 225 -8.42 -13.07 -12.26
CA HIS A 225 -8.88 -14.24 -11.51
C HIS A 225 -8.27 -15.57 -11.98
N GLU A 226 -7.76 -15.60 -13.21
CA GLU A 226 -7.04 -16.75 -13.77
C GLU A 226 -5.67 -16.95 -13.10
N TYR A 227 -5.03 -15.88 -12.63
CA TYR A 227 -3.67 -15.91 -12.10
C TYR A 227 -3.65 -15.60 -10.60
N ASP A 228 -4.15 -14.43 -10.19
CA ASP A 228 -4.02 -13.90 -8.82
C ASP A 228 -5.32 -13.23 -8.37
N VAL A 229 -6.08 -13.95 -7.54
CA VAL A 229 -7.37 -13.49 -7.02
C VAL A 229 -7.28 -12.36 -6.01
N ARG A 230 -6.13 -12.18 -5.36
CA ARG A 230 -5.87 -11.01 -4.51
C ARG A 230 -5.21 -9.86 -5.26
N GLY A 231 -4.88 -10.06 -6.54
CA GLY A 231 -4.33 -9.02 -7.41
C GLY A 231 -2.85 -8.75 -7.18
N TRP A 232 -2.48 -7.47 -7.17
CA TRP A 232 -1.09 -6.99 -7.30
C TRP A 232 -0.11 -7.63 -6.31
N PHE A 233 -0.41 -7.65 -5.01
CA PHE A 233 0.58 -8.06 -4.03
C PHE A 233 0.77 -9.59 -4.01
N GLN A 234 -0.29 -10.37 -4.21
CA GLN A 234 -0.18 -11.81 -4.47
C GLN A 234 0.63 -12.10 -5.73
N TRP A 235 0.35 -11.39 -6.84
CA TRP A 235 1.17 -11.47 -8.05
C TRP A 235 2.64 -11.19 -7.73
N TYR A 236 2.93 -10.14 -6.97
CA TYR A 236 4.30 -9.75 -6.62
C TYR A 236 5.01 -10.82 -5.77
N CYS A 237 4.33 -11.42 -4.79
CA CYS A 237 4.87 -12.54 -4.01
C CYS A 237 5.27 -13.71 -4.91
N ARG A 238 4.40 -14.10 -5.85
CA ARG A 238 4.66 -15.25 -6.75
C ARG A 238 5.72 -14.92 -7.80
N PHE A 239 5.69 -13.71 -8.35
CA PHE A 239 6.72 -13.21 -9.25
C PHE A 239 8.11 -13.20 -8.57
N TRP A 240 8.15 -12.81 -7.30
CA TRP A 240 9.37 -12.86 -6.49
C TRP A 240 9.92 -14.28 -6.31
N MET A 241 9.04 -15.26 -6.09
CA MET A 241 9.39 -16.68 -5.98
C MET A 241 9.73 -17.35 -7.33
N GLY A 242 9.77 -16.58 -8.41
CA GLY A 242 10.19 -17.04 -9.73
C GLY A 242 9.05 -17.46 -10.66
N ARG A 243 7.78 -17.32 -10.27
CA ARG A 243 6.65 -17.55 -11.18
C ARG A 243 6.68 -16.53 -12.33
N ARG A 244 6.51 -16.97 -13.57
CA ARG A 244 6.24 -16.09 -14.71
C ARG A 244 4.90 -16.44 -15.32
N CYS A 245 4.16 -15.44 -15.77
CA CYS A 245 2.83 -15.64 -16.32
C CYS A 245 2.45 -14.54 -17.34
N PRO A 246 1.43 -14.77 -18.18
CA PRO A 246 0.98 -13.77 -19.14
C PRO A 246 0.53 -12.42 -18.53
N ASP A 247 0.25 -12.35 -17.23
CA ASP A 247 -0.13 -11.11 -16.55
C ASP A 247 1.05 -10.20 -16.15
N ASP A 248 2.29 -10.70 -16.25
CA ASP A 248 3.50 -10.02 -15.75
C ASP A 248 3.66 -8.63 -16.36
N GLU A 249 3.55 -8.51 -17.69
CA GLU A 249 3.69 -7.23 -18.38
C GLU A 249 2.63 -6.21 -17.96
N ARG A 250 1.41 -6.67 -17.70
CA ARG A 250 0.33 -5.79 -17.22
C ARG A 250 0.65 -5.27 -15.83
N GLN A 251 1.11 -6.13 -14.93
CA GLN A 251 1.41 -5.77 -13.55
C GLN A 251 2.65 -4.87 -13.44
N ILE A 252 3.71 -5.18 -14.19
CA ILE A 252 4.91 -4.33 -14.30
C ILE A 252 4.54 -2.96 -14.89
N SER A 253 3.69 -2.91 -15.91
CA SER A 253 3.21 -1.63 -16.47
C SER A 253 2.46 -0.79 -15.42
N ARG A 254 1.64 -1.41 -14.58
CA ARG A 254 0.94 -0.72 -13.48
C ARG A 254 1.91 -0.21 -12.43
N TRP A 255 2.89 -1.03 -12.04
CA TRP A 255 3.95 -0.61 -11.14
C TRP A 255 4.71 0.60 -11.67
N LYS A 256 5.14 0.56 -12.95
CA LYS A 256 5.84 1.67 -13.61
C LYS A 256 5.00 2.96 -13.55
N LYS A 257 3.69 2.88 -13.82
CA LYS A 257 2.76 4.02 -13.76
C LYS A 257 2.52 4.53 -12.33
N CYS A 258 2.61 3.67 -11.32
CA CYS A 258 2.38 4.04 -9.92
C CYS A 258 3.64 4.62 -9.28
N VAL A 259 4.75 3.88 -9.34
CA VAL A 259 5.98 4.17 -8.56
C VAL A 259 7.28 3.97 -9.34
N GLY A 260 7.22 3.65 -10.63
CA GLY A 260 8.39 3.70 -11.50
C GLY A 260 8.98 5.11 -11.62
N GLU A 261 10.02 5.28 -12.44
CA GLU A 261 10.75 6.56 -12.57
C GLU A 261 9.83 7.77 -12.79
N THR A 262 8.84 7.62 -13.66
CA THR A 262 7.83 8.64 -13.96
C THR A 262 6.48 8.40 -13.26
N GLY A 263 6.45 7.49 -12.29
CA GLY A 263 5.25 7.03 -11.61
C GLY A 263 4.51 8.15 -10.88
N ARG A 264 3.17 8.11 -10.94
CA ARG A 264 2.29 9.13 -10.37
C ARG A 264 2.57 9.38 -8.89
N TRP A 265 2.60 8.32 -8.08
CA TRP A 265 2.71 8.43 -6.62
C TRP A 265 4.13 8.80 -6.21
N ARG A 266 5.15 8.22 -6.85
CA ARG A 266 6.56 8.62 -6.65
C ARG A 266 6.77 10.11 -6.93
N ARG A 267 6.28 10.62 -8.06
CA ARG A 267 6.41 12.05 -8.41
C ARG A 267 5.63 12.97 -7.48
N ILE A 268 4.41 12.59 -7.09
CA ILE A 268 3.62 13.36 -6.11
C ILE A 268 4.41 13.47 -4.80
N LEU A 269 4.99 12.36 -4.36
CA LEU A 269 5.75 12.32 -3.12
C LEU A 269 7.00 13.20 -3.18
N LEU A 270 7.84 13.03 -4.20
CA LEU A 270 9.05 13.83 -4.41
C LEU A 270 8.75 15.34 -4.51
N LYS A 271 7.67 15.71 -5.19
CA LYS A 271 7.22 17.12 -5.23
C LYS A 271 6.87 17.66 -3.84
N LYS A 272 6.29 16.85 -2.96
CA LYS A 272 5.99 17.28 -1.58
C LYS A 272 7.26 17.48 -0.77
N TYR A 273 8.26 16.59 -0.90
CA TYR A 273 9.58 16.79 -0.29
C TYR A 273 10.19 18.13 -0.73
N VAL A 274 10.20 18.41 -2.04
CA VAL A 274 10.73 19.68 -2.58
C VAL A 274 9.94 20.90 -2.09
N ALA A 275 8.60 20.82 -2.08
CA ALA A 275 7.73 21.91 -1.63
C ALA A 275 7.93 22.25 -0.15
N LEU A 276 8.26 21.26 0.68
CA LEU A 276 8.59 21.44 2.10
C LEU A 276 10.06 21.84 2.32
N GLY A 277 10.87 21.94 1.26
CA GLY A 277 12.29 22.26 1.36
C GLY A 277 13.16 21.14 1.95
N ILE A 278 12.62 19.92 2.05
CA ILE A 278 13.31 18.77 2.65
C ILE A 278 14.31 18.21 1.63
N ARG A 279 15.57 18.11 2.06
CA ARG A 279 16.69 17.62 1.25
C ARG A 279 17.21 16.25 1.66
N THR A 280 16.83 15.79 2.84
CA THR A 280 17.22 14.50 3.39
C THR A 280 15.98 13.66 3.66
N VAL A 281 15.95 12.44 3.14
CA VAL A 281 14.87 11.48 3.40
C VAL A 281 14.95 10.92 4.84
N PHE A 282 16.13 11.05 5.47
CA PHE A 282 16.45 10.51 6.80
C PHE A 282 17.01 11.59 7.73
N ALA A 283 16.32 12.74 7.88
CA ALA A 283 16.66 13.66 8.98
C ALA A 283 16.23 13.02 10.32
N ASP A 284 17.00 12.03 10.77
CA ASP A 284 16.90 11.39 12.08
C ASP A 284 18.33 11.08 12.57
N ASP A 285 19.15 12.14 12.63
CA ASP A 285 20.44 12.11 13.34
C ASP A 285 20.36 13.01 14.61
N GLY A 286 19.19 13.04 15.27
CA GLY A 286 19.06 13.58 16.63
C GLY A 286 17.71 14.23 16.95
N ASP A 287 16.96 13.60 17.87
CA ASP A 287 16.11 14.23 18.90
C ASP A 287 15.02 15.25 18.53
N ASP A 288 14.67 15.45 17.26
CA ASP A 288 13.51 16.26 16.91
C ASP A 288 12.29 15.34 16.63
N GLU A 289 11.51 15.08 17.68
CA GLU A 289 10.17 14.45 17.65
C GLU A 289 9.16 15.21 16.74
N ASP A 290 9.58 16.36 16.19
CA ASP A 290 8.85 17.27 15.30
C ASP A 290 9.25 17.17 13.81
N GLY A 291 9.82 16.04 13.38
CA GLY A 291 10.08 15.79 11.95
C GLY A 291 8.82 15.94 11.09
N VAL A 292 8.86 16.80 10.07
CA VAL A 292 7.70 17.03 9.19
C VAL A 292 7.40 15.78 8.37
N ASP A 293 6.31 15.10 8.73
CA ASP A 293 5.82 13.93 8.01
C ASP A 293 5.37 14.29 6.59
N VAL A 294 6.15 13.86 5.60
CA VAL A 294 5.86 14.16 4.18
C VAL A 294 4.75 13.26 3.65
N SER A 295 3.51 13.57 3.98
CA SER A 295 2.33 12.89 3.42
C SER A 295 2.34 11.35 3.62
N PRO A 296 2.10 10.88 4.86
CA PRO A 296 2.07 9.45 5.21
C PRO A 296 1.23 8.57 4.28
N VAL A 297 0.10 9.07 3.79
CA VAL A 297 -0.80 8.33 2.88
C VAL A 297 -0.14 7.99 1.55
N VAL A 298 0.66 8.90 0.99
CA VAL A 298 1.36 8.68 -0.28
C VAL A 298 2.56 7.76 -0.06
N HIS A 299 3.25 7.88 1.06
CA HIS A 299 4.26 6.92 1.48
C HIS A 299 3.72 5.50 1.61
N GLN A 300 2.60 5.32 2.31
CA GLN A 300 1.95 4.02 2.45
C GLN A 300 1.48 3.48 1.10
N THR A 301 0.96 4.35 0.22
CA THR A 301 0.58 3.95 -1.14
C THR A 301 1.80 3.45 -1.91
N CYS A 302 2.92 4.17 -1.88
CA CYS A 302 4.17 3.74 -2.51
C CYS A 302 4.67 2.40 -1.94
N HIS A 303 4.58 2.23 -0.62
CA HIS A 303 4.98 1.02 0.09
C HIS A 303 4.22 -0.22 -0.38
N HIS A 304 2.90 -0.12 -0.56
CA HIS A 304 2.07 -1.19 -1.13
C HIS A 304 2.47 -1.58 -2.57
N TRP A 305 3.11 -0.66 -3.30
CA TRP A 305 3.66 -0.88 -4.64
C TRP A 305 5.16 -1.25 -4.61
N ALA A 306 5.66 -1.74 -3.47
CA ALA A 306 7.06 -2.17 -3.31
C ALA A 306 8.09 -1.06 -3.56
N TYR A 307 7.73 0.19 -3.22
CA TYR A 307 8.61 1.35 -3.35
C TYR A 307 8.66 2.18 -2.07
N GLU A 308 9.87 2.49 -1.63
CA GLU A 308 10.17 3.47 -0.60
C GLU A 308 11.07 4.58 -1.18
N VAL A 309 10.80 5.83 -0.84
CA VAL A 309 11.65 6.94 -1.28
C VAL A 309 13.02 6.80 -0.64
N ARG A 310 14.06 7.01 -1.45
CA ARG A 310 15.46 6.97 -1.02
C ARG A 310 16.14 8.29 -1.34
N GLN A 311 17.26 8.54 -0.65
CA GLN A 311 18.00 9.79 -0.74
C GLN A 311 18.45 10.10 -2.17
N ASP A 312 18.91 9.10 -2.90
CA ASP A 312 19.34 9.22 -4.30
C ASP A 312 18.21 9.67 -5.23
N ALA A 313 17.00 9.12 -5.05
CA ALA A 313 15.84 9.53 -5.83
C ALA A 313 15.43 10.99 -5.53
N LEU A 314 15.53 11.42 -4.27
CA LEU A 314 15.26 12.80 -3.89
C LEU A 314 16.31 13.77 -4.46
N GLU A 315 17.59 13.43 -4.37
CA GLU A 315 18.70 14.23 -4.90
C GLU A 315 18.60 14.41 -6.41
N ARG A 316 18.32 13.33 -7.16
CA ARG A 316 18.09 13.40 -8.61
C ARG A 316 16.92 14.31 -8.95
N PHE A 317 15.82 14.19 -8.20
CA PHE A 317 14.65 15.03 -8.42
C PHE A 317 14.92 16.52 -8.13
N TRP A 318 15.74 16.84 -7.13
CA TRP A 318 16.21 18.21 -6.88
C TRP A 318 17.13 18.75 -7.99
N ALA A 319 17.98 17.90 -8.55
CA ALA A 319 18.92 18.29 -9.60
C ALA A 319 18.25 18.47 -10.97
N GLU A 320 17.35 17.55 -11.33
CA GLU A 320 16.81 17.43 -12.70
C GLU A 320 15.34 17.86 -12.81
N GLY A 321 14.62 17.96 -11.68
CA GLY A 321 13.19 18.26 -11.63
C GLY A 321 12.30 17.17 -12.24
N LYS A 322 12.86 15.99 -12.52
CA LYS A 322 12.19 14.89 -13.20
C LYS A 322 12.28 13.59 -12.42
#